data_AF-A0A2S8ZKS9-F1
#
_entry.id   AF-A0A2S8ZKS9-F1
#
_cell.length_a   1.000
_cell.length_b   1.000
_cell.length_c   1.000
_cell.angle_alpha   90.00
_cell.angle_beta   90.00
_cell.angle_gamma   90.00
#
_symmetry.space_group_name_H-M   'P 1'
#
loop_
_entity.id
_entity.type
_entity.pdbx_description
1 polymer ?
#
loop_
_entity_poly.entity_id
_entity_poly.type
_entity_poly.pdbx_seq_one_letter_code
_entity_poly.pdbx_strand_id
1 'polypeptide(L)'
;MSPQAIDHAVSGVRVASQDNEVEWLDARAEGVTASEVPKLSPTTWSSILSEKLNGSTFRGTVHTERGHQREPEVLADLEWATESKIYPNRHVWAAASNRRHLATPDGFQILPDGRIRGAEVKSHKHGWTMPTRVIPADHYDQMQFGMHVLGLDEWLYGWEVTGADGGAPTEDPQFRIVERDQARIDELVAAADAFLGWIDDGAPVEQISPELEAAKVSMIAAERVAKAAEAAKVAARAEFTALLEAEFPDAMKTGWKHGDDSTVILARPGRRVGIDESGWAAAEPIAFADFDTTRAAVKATEEVAATLYPKVTYAKPALRITLPKAVSA
;
A
#
# COMPACT_ATOMS: atom_id res chain seq x y z
N MET A 1 -26.58 -9.82 -15.90
CA MET A 1 -25.58 -8.73 -15.82
C MET A 1 -24.17 -9.31 -15.80
N SER A 2 -23.18 -8.63 -16.37
CA SER A 2 -21.76 -9.03 -16.35
C SER A 2 -21.05 -8.45 -15.11
N PRO A 3 -19.84 -8.92 -14.76
CA PRO A 3 -19.03 -8.32 -13.68
C PRO A 3 -18.80 -6.81 -13.79
N GLN A 4 -18.85 -6.25 -15.01
CA GLN A 4 -18.77 -4.80 -15.25
C GLN A 4 -19.96 -4.02 -14.67
N ALA A 5 -21.11 -4.68 -14.47
CA ALA A 5 -22.27 -4.03 -13.88
C ALA A 5 -22.05 -3.71 -12.39
N ILE A 6 -21.22 -4.50 -11.69
CA ILE A 6 -20.88 -4.25 -10.28
C ILE A 6 -20.03 -2.97 -10.19
N ASP A 7 -19.05 -2.79 -11.07
CA ASP A 7 -18.15 -1.63 -11.08
C ASP A 7 -18.89 -0.30 -11.24
N HIS A 8 -20.02 -0.29 -11.96
CA HIS A 8 -20.84 0.90 -12.14
C HIS A 8 -21.86 1.12 -11.02
N ALA A 9 -22.15 0.09 -10.24
CA ALA A 9 -23.19 0.10 -9.22
C ALA A 9 -22.66 0.36 -7.81
N VAL A 10 -21.36 0.14 -7.58
CA VAL A 10 -20.70 0.48 -6.31
C VAL A 10 -19.92 1.79 -6.44
N SER A 11 -19.79 2.54 -5.35
CA SER A 11 -18.96 3.76 -5.31
C SER A 11 -17.47 3.46 -5.09
N GLY A 12 -17.12 2.23 -4.69
CA GLY A 12 -15.74 1.83 -4.43
C GLY A 12 -14.93 1.68 -5.73
N VAL A 13 -13.59 1.76 -5.60
CA VAL A 13 -12.66 1.56 -6.72
C VAL A 13 -11.79 0.33 -6.44
N ARG A 14 -11.65 -0.57 -7.41
CA ARG A 14 -10.74 -1.71 -7.31
C ARG A 14 -9.29 -1.22 -7.25
N VAL A 15 -8.51 -1.73 -6.31
CA VAL A 15 -7.10 -1.35 -6.13
C VAL A 15 -6.12 -2.52 -6.27
N ALA A 16 -6.57 -3.75 -6.03
CA ALA A 16 -5.77 -4.97 -6.22
C ALA A 16 -6.69 -6.20 -6.41
N SER A 17 -6.12 -7.32 -6.86
CA SER A 17 -6.79 -8.62 -7.00
C SER A 17 -5.98 -9.72 -6.31
N GLN A 18 -6.64 -10.69 -5.69
CA GLN A 18 -6.03 -11.91 -5.16
C GLN A 18 -5.30 -12.75 -6.24
N ASP A 19 -5.49 -12.45 -7.53
CA ASP A 19 -4.74 -13.07 -8.62
C ASP A 19 -3.25 -12.68 -8.59
N ASN A 20 -2.92 -11.56 -7.92
CA ASN A 20 -1.58 -11.18 -7.53
C ASN A 20 -1.52 -11.01 -6.01
N GLU A 21 -1.16 -12.09 -5.31
CA GLU A 21 -1.16 -12.15 -3.85
C GLU A 21 -0.30 -11.04 -3.21
N VAL A 22 0.83 -10.69 -3.83
CA VAL A 22 1.73 -9.63 -3.32
C VAL A 22 1.04 -8.27 -3.38
N GLU A 23 0.51 -7.90 -4.55
CA GLU A 23 -0.22 -6.63 -4.70
C GLU A 23 -1.48 -6.58 -3.81
N TRP A 24 -2.15 -7.73 -3.63
CA TRP A 24 -3.31 -7.84 -2.77
C TRP A 24 -2.96 -7.59 -1.30
N LEU A 25 -1.88 -8.18 -0.81
CA LEU A 25 -1.38 -7.97 0.56
C LEU A 25 -0.89 -6.53 0.76
N ASP A 26 -0.12 -6.00 -0.18
CA ASP A 26 0.40 -4.63 -0.12
C ASP A 26 -0.74 -3.61 -0.08
N ALA A 27 -1.72 -3.73 -0.98
CA ALA A 27 -2.88 -2.84 -0.98
C ALA A 27 -3.66 -2.87 0.34
N ARG A 28 -3.77 -4.03 0.99
CA ARG A 28 -4.42 -4.18 2.31
C ARG A 28 -3.58 -3.61 3.45
N ALA A 29 -2.26 -3.62 3.32
CA ALA A 29 -1.34 -3.06 4.31
C ALA A 29 -1.37 -1.51 4.33
N GLU A 30 -1.71 -0.87 3.20
CA GLU A 30 -1.74 0.60 3.07
C GLU A 30 -2.90 1.30 3.81
N GLY A 31 -3.94 0.56 4.20
CA GLY A 31 -5.17 1.13 4.77
C GLY A 31 -5.82 0.28 5.84
N VAL A 32 -6.98 0.72 6.33
CA VAL A 32 -7.85 -0.02 7.25
C VAL A 32 -8.80 -0.89 6.43
N THR A 33 -8.74 -2.20 6.64
CA THR A 33 -9.69 -3.13 6.01
C THR A 33 -10.94 -3.33 6.86
N ALA A 34 -12.06 -3.69 6.21
CA ALA A 34 -13.33 -3.96 6.86
C ALA A 34 -13.25 -5.02 7.97
N SER A 35 -12.36 -6.01 7.84
CA SER A 35 -12.16 -7.03 8.89
C SER A 35 -11.20 -6.59 10.02
N GLU A 36 -10.58 -5.43 9.90
CA GLU A 36 -9.69 -4.83 10.91
C GLU A 36 -10.38 -3.71 11.70
N VAL A 37 -11.25 -2.92 11.06
CA VAL A 37 -11.93 -1.79 11.72
C VAL A 37 -12.61 -2.15 13.05
N PRO A 38 -13.25 -3.32 13.24
CA PRO A 38 -13.92 -3.65 14.50
C PRO A 38 -12.92 -3.85 15.66
N LYS A 39 -11.64 -4.06 15.33
CA LYS A 39 -10.55 -4.28 16.29
C LYS A 39 -9.84 -2.99 16.66
N LEU A 40 -10.12 -1.87 15.98
CA LEU A 40 -9.41 -0.62 16.18
C LEU A 40 -9.78 0.03 17.51
N SER A 41 -8.75 0.26 18.31
CA SER A 41 -8.79 1.02 19.56
C SER A 41 -7.38 1.54 19.83
N PRO A 42 -7.21 2.62 20.61
CA PRO A 42 -5.87 3.08 20.99
C PRO A 42 -4.97 1.99 21.57
N THR A 43 -5.56 0.99 22.24
CA THR A 43 -4.83 -0.15 22.82
C THR A 43 -4.40 -1.22 21.82
N THR A 44 -4.97 -1.25 20.61
CA THR A 44 -4.68 -2.25 19.56
C THR A 44 -3.93 -1.67 18.36
N TRP A 45 -3.76 -0.34 18.29
CA TRP A 45 -3.10 0.33 17.17
C TRP A 45 -1.67 -0.16 16.93
N SER A 46 -0.85 -0.29 17.97
CA SER A 46 0.53 -0.76 17.84
C SER A 46 0.62 -2.19 17.30
N SER A 47 -0.24 -3.10 17.76
CA SER A 47 -0.24 -4.48 17.27
C SER A 47 -0.71 -4.56 15.82
N ILE A 48 -1.77 -3.83 15.46
CA ILE A 48 -2.30 -3.80 14.09
C ILE A 48 -1.29 -3.17 13.12
N LEU A 49 -0.62 -2.08 13.52
CA LEU A 49 0.44 -1.49 12.71
C LEU A 49 1.63 -2.46 12.56
N SER A 50 1.99 -3.20 13.61
CA SER A 50 3.04 -4.22 13.52
C SER A 50 2.67 -5.33 12.55
N GLU A 51 1.41 -5.79 12.52
CA GLU A 51 0.93 -6.78 11.55
C GLU A 51 0.97 -6.21 10.11
N LYS A 52 0.64 -4.93 9.92
CA LYS A 52 0.74 -4.28 8.60
C LYS A 52 2.17 -4.12 8.10
N LEU A 53 3.11 -3.80 9.00
CA LEU A 53 4.52 -3.60 8.64
C LEU A 53 5.28 -4.91 8.40
N ASN A 54 4.96 -5.96 9.17
CA ASN A 54 5.76 -7.19 9.21
C ASN A 54 5.03 -8.41 8.64
N GLY A 55 3.79 -8.22 8.17
CA GLY A 55 2.85 -9.30 7.91
C GLY A 55 2.24 -9.85 9.20
N SER A 56 1.11 -10.54 9.05
CA SER A 56 0.51 -11.24 10.18
C SER A 56 1.39 -12.42 10.60
N THR A 57 1.68 -12.54 11.90
CA THR A 57 2.34 -13.73 12.45
C THR A 57 1.40 -14.94 12.54
N PHE A 58 0.11 -14.71 12.32
CA PHE A 58 -0.91 -15.75 12.27
C PHE A 58 -0.75 -16.63 11.03
N ARG A 59 -0.26 -17.86 11.22
CA ARG A 59 -0.03 -18.84 10.13
C ARG A 59 -1.30 -19.56 9.66
N GLY A 60 -2.48 -19.01 9.95
CA GLY A 60 -3.73 -19.73 9.76
C GLY A 60 -3.97 -20.78 10.84
N THR A 61 -5.24 -21.10 11.07
CA THR A 61 -5.68 -22.28 11.80
C THR A 61 -6.39 -23.21 10.83
N VAL A 62 -6.62 -24.47 11.22
CA VAL A 62 -7.50 -25.39 10.48
C VAL A 62 -8.86 -24.74 10.18
N HIS A 63 -9.33 -23.84 11.06
CA HIS A 63 -10.59 -23.12 10.85
C HIS A 63 -10.52 -22.07 9.73
N THR A 64 -9.42 -21.34 9.59
CA THR A 64 -9.28 -20.31 8.54
C THR A 64 -8.98 -20.92 7.19
N GLU A 65 -8.19 -22.01 7.15
CA GLU A 65 -7.95 -22.78 5.92
C GLU A 65 -9.25 -23.39 5.39
N ARG A 66 -10.04 -24.01 6.28
CA ARG A 66 -11.37 -24.50 5.91
C ARG A 66 -12.29 -23.38 5.43
N GLY A 67 -12.26 -22.21 6.09
CA GLY A 67 -13.02 -21.04 5.66
C GLY A 67 -12.78 -20.72 4.18
N HIS A 68 -11.50 -20.58 3.79
CA HIS A 68 -11.13 -20.34 2.39
C HIS A 68 -11.57 -21.46 1.44
N GLN A 69 -11.45 -22.72 1.85
CA GLN A 69 -11.86 -23.86 1.01
C GLN A 69 -13.38 -23.92 0.82
N ARG A 70 -14.15 -23.55 1.86
CA ARG A 70 -15.62 -23.62 1.86
C ARG A 70 -16.29 -22.40 1.25
N GLU A 71 -15.64 -21.25 1.23
CA GLU A 71 -16.21 -19.98 0.74
C GLU A 71 -16.91 -20.11 -0.63
N PRO A 72 -16.30 -20.73 -1.68
CA PRO A 72 -16.97 -20.86 -2.98
C PRO A 72 -18.24 -21.72 -2.92
N GLU A 73 -18.25 -22.77 -2.09
CA GLU A 73 -19.39 -23.67 -1.93
C GLU A 73 -20.53 -22.99 -1.16
N VAL A 74 -20.23 -22.28 -0.07
CA VAL A 74 -21.25 -21.53 0.69
C VAL A 74 -21.90 -20.46 -0.17
N LEU A 75 -21.12 -19.74 -0.99
CA LEU A 75 -21.67 -18.75 -1.92
C LEU A 75 -22.61 -19.42 -2.94
N ALA A 76 -22.20 -20.56 -3.51
CA ALA A 76 -23.03 -21.30 -4.46
C ALA A 76 -24.35 -21.80 -3.82
N ASP A 77 -24.27 -22.36 -2.61
CA ASP A 77 -25.44 -22.85 -1.88
C ASP A 77 -26.39 -21.70 -1.50
N LEU A 78 -25.85 -20.52 -1.17
CA LEU A 78 -26.64 -19.32 -0.93
C LEU A 78 -27.36 -18.81 -2.19
N GLU A 79 -26.81 -19.01 -3.39
CA GLU A 79 -27.53 -18.66 -4.64
C GLU A 79 -28.86 -19.41 -4.72
N TRP A 80 -28.86 -20.70 -4.33
CA TRP A 80 -30.07 -21.52 -4.28
C TRP A 80 -31.00 -21.06 -3.16
N ALA A 81 -30.48 -20.88 -1.94
CA ALA A 81 -31.28 -20.52 -0.77
C ALA A 81 -31.93 -19.11 -0.87
N THR A 82 -31.31 -18.22 -1.63
CA THR A 82 -31.81 -16.84 -1.84
C THR A 82 -32.46 -16.64 -3.21
N GLU A 83 -32.50 -17.69 -4.04
CA GLU A 83 -33.02 -17.67 -5.42
C GLU A 83 -32.44 -16.53 -6.27
N SER A 84 -31.16 -16.18 -6.06
CA SER A 84 -30.53 -15.02 -6.66
C SER A 84 -29.03 -15.21 -6.81
N LYS A 85 -28.51 -14.86 -8.00
CA LYS A 85 -27.10 -15.07 -8.35
C LYS A 85 -26.15 -14.23 -7.50
N ILE A 86 -25.07 -14.86 -7.02
CA ILE A 86 -24.00 -14.26 -6.24
C ILE A 86 -22.70 -14.38 -7.02
N TYR A 87 -22.06 -13.25 -7.28
CA TYR A 87 -20.80 -13.17 -7.99
C TYR A 87 -19.65 -13.14 -6.98
N PRO A 88 -18.78 -14.17 -6.93
CA PRO A 88 -17.62 -14.15 -6.05
C PRO A 88 -16.71 -12.96 -6.35
N ASN A 89 -16.11 -12.38 -5.32
CA ASN A 89 -15.19 -11.26 -5.44
C ASN A 89 -13.78 -11.65 -5.03
N ARG A 90 -12.80 -11.26 -5.85
CA ARG A 90 -11.37 -11.45 -5.59
C ARG A 90 -10.61 -10.14 -5.43
N HIS A 91 -11.31 -9.00 -5.47
CA HIS A 91 -10.69 -7.68 -5.51
C HIS A 91 -10.75 -6.97 -4.16
N VAL A 92 -9.71 -6.21 -3.87
CA VAL A 92 -9.72 -5.18 -2.82
C VAL A 92 -10.35 -3.93 -3.40
N TRP A 93 -11.29 -3.37 -2.66
CA TRP A 93 -11.99 -2.15 -3.00
C TRP A 93 -11.58 -1.05 -2.02
N ALA A 94 -11.35 0.14 -2.53
CA ALA A 94 -11.08 1.34 -1.76
C ALA A 94 -12.27 2.30 -1.82
N ALA A 95 -12.59 2.94 -0.71
CA ALA A 95 -13.66 3.94 -0.68
C ALA A 95 -13.29 5.14 -1.55
N ALA A 96 -14.25 5.69 -2.29
CA ALA A 96 -14.03 6.91 -3.07
C ALA A 96 -13.70 8.12 -2.19
N SER A 97 -14.22 8.16 -0.95
CA SER A 97 -13.97 9.27 -0.01
C SER A 97 -12.60 9.21 0.67
N ASN A 98 -12.07 8.00 0.92
CA ASN A 98 -10.74 7.79 1.49
C ASN A 98 -10.17 6.48 0.94
N ARG A 99 -9.13 6.57 0.11
CA ARG A 99 -8.52 5.40 -0.55
C ARG A 99 -7.88 4.39 0.42
N ARG A 100 -7.69 4.77 1.68
CA ARG A 100 -7.19 3.90 2.76
C ARG A 100 -8.30 3.22 3.55
N HIS A 101 -9.58 3.40 3.20
CA HIS A 101 -10.68 2.60 3.73
C HIS A 101 -10.97 1.48 2.73
N LEU A 102 -10.76 0.24 3.16
CA LEU A 102 -10.67 -0.90 2.27
C LEU A 102 -11.69 -1.99 2.63
N ALA A 103 -12.22 -2.67 1.62
CA ALA A 103 -13.08 -3.83 1.80
C ALA A 103 -12.74 -4.92 0.77
N THR A 104 -12.98 -6.16 1.15
CA THR A 104 -12.89 -7.33 0.27
C THR A 104 -14.12 -8.18 0.57
N PRO A 105 -15.30 -7.83 0.04
CA PRO A 105 -16.48 -8.68 0.19
C PRO A 105 -16.18 -10.05 -0.41
N ASP A 106 -16.79 -11.11 0.10
CA ASP A 106 -16.65 -12.47 -0.46
C ASP A 106 -17.41 -12.58 -1.79
N GLY A 107 -18.48 -11.81 -1.95
CA GLY A 107 -19.21 -11.70 -3.20
C GLY A 107 -20.17 -10.52 -3.29
N PHE A 108 -20.88 -10.46 -4.42
CA PHE A 108 -21.92 -9.48 -4.70
C PHE A 108 -23.17 -10.18 -5.19
N GLN A 109 -24.31 -9.90 -4.58
CA GLN A 109 -25.59 -10.40 -5.04
C GLN A 109 -26.34 -9.33 -5.82
N ILE A 110 -26.84 -9.71 -7.00
CA ILE A 110 -27.70 -8.85 -7.82
C ILE A 110 -29.15 -9.30 -7.61
N LEU A 111 -29.96 -8.41 -7.05
CA LEU A 111 -31.36 -8.68 -6.77
C LEU A 111 -32.24 -8.57 -8.03
N PRO A 112 -33.45 -9.16 -8.04
CA PRO A 112 -34.36 -9.09 -9.19
C PRO A 112 -34.76 -7.66 -9.60
N ASP A 113 -34.76 -6.72 -8.65
CA ASP A 113 -35.04 -5.30 -8.87
C ASP A 113 -33.83 -4.50 -9.40
N GLY A 114 -32.68 -5.15 -9.57
CA GLY A 114 -31.44 -4.56 -10.07
C GLY A 114 -30.56 -3.94 -8.98
N ARG A 115 -30.99 -3.90 -7.71
CA ARG A 115 -30.12 -3.49 -6.61
C ARG A 115 -28.99 -4.51 -6.39
N ILE A 116 -27.87 -4.02 -5.86
CA ILE A 116 -26.73 -4.85 -5.48
C ILE A 116 -26.54 -4.80 -3.98
N ARG A 117 -26.20 -5.94 -3.39
CA ARG A 117 -25.70 -6.02 -2.02
C ARG A 117 -24.38 -6.78 -1.96
N GLY A 118 -23.55 -6.47 -0.97
CA GLY A 118 -22.37 -7.26 -0.68
C GLY A 118 -22.75 -8.61 -0.06
N ALA A 119 -21.85 -9.58 -0.08
CA ALA A 119 -22.00 -10.85 0.61
C ALA A 119 -20.76 -11.13 1.46
N GLU A 120 -21.00 -11.65 2.66
CA GLU A 120 -19.99 -12.16 3.59
C GLU A 120 -20.44 -13.55 4.05
N VAL A 121 -19.56 -14.54 3.96
CA VAL A 121 -19.85 -15.93 4.30
C VAL A 121 -18.92 -16.45 5.39
N LYS A 122 -19.45 -17.27 6.30
CA LYS A 122 -18.68 -17.87 7.40
C LYS A 122 -18.91 -19.39 7.49
N SER A 123 -17.82 -20.14 7.64
CA SER A 123 -17.85 -21.58 7.92
C SER A 123 -17.57 -21.86 9.41
N HIS A 124 -18.63 -21.99 10.20
CA HIS A 124 -18.52 -22.23 11.64
C HIS A 124 -18.31 -23.70 11.97
N LYS A 125 -17.61 -23.97 13.07
CA LYS A 125 -17.38 -25.34 13.59
C LYS A 125 -18.66 -25.93 14.19
N HIS A 126 -18.74 -27.27 14.20
CA HIS A 126 -19.84 -28.00 14.81
C HIS A 126 -20.18 -27.50 16.23
N GLY A 127 -21.47 -27.44 16.54
CA GLY A 127 -21.98 -26.95 17.83
C GLY A 127 -22.03 -25.42 17.96
N TRP A 128 -21.55 -24.67 16.97
CA TRP A 128 -21.80 -23.24 16.90
C TRP A 128 -23.29 -22.99 16.66
N THR A 129 -23.86 -22.09 17.46
CA THR A 129 -25.24 -21.64 17.31
C THR A 129 -25.23 -20.13 17.18
N MET A 130 -26.01 -19.60 16.23
CA MET A 130 -26.18 -18.16 16.10
C MET A 130 -26.72 -17.62 17.43
N PRO A 131 -26.11 -16.58 18.03
CA PRO A 131 -26.73 -15.87 19.14
C PRO A 131 -28.14 -15.46 18.70
N THR A 132 -29.14 -15.88 19.48
CA THR A 132 -30.53 -16.09 19.01
C THR A 132 -31.19 -14.92 18.29
N ARG A 133 -30.62 -13.70 18.31
CA ARG A 133 -31.13 -12.54 17.55
C ARG A 133 -30.08 -11.62 16.93
N VAL A 134 -28.77 -11.81 17.15
CA VAL A 134 -27.76 -10.79 16.83
C VAL A 134 -26.58 -11.41 16.09
N ILE A 135 -26.22 -10.82 14.95
CA ILE A 135 -25.00 -11.15 14.21
C ILE A 135 -23.81 -10.79 15.11
N PRO A 136 -22.73 -11.61 15.16
CA PRO A 136 -21.52 -11.25 15.90
C PRO A 136 -21.08 -9.80 15.60
N ALA A 137 -20.78 -9.02 16.64
CA ALA A 137 -20.58 -7.58 16.51
C ALA A 137 -19.44 -7.23 15.54
N ASP A 138 -18.37 -8.02 15.55
CA ASP A 138 -17.24 -7.88 14.62
C ASP A 138 -17.64 -8.14 13.16
N HIS A 139 -18.47 -9.14 12.90
CA HIS A 139 -19.01 -9.40 11.57
C HIS A 139 -19.98 -8.31 11.12
N TYR A 140 -20.83 -7.83 12.04
CA TYR A 140 -21.75 -6.72 11.77
C TYR A 140 -20.96 -5.47 11.36
N ASP A 141 -19.96 -5.10 12.15
CA ASP A 141 -19.10 -3.94 11.88
C ASP A 141 -18.31 -4.09 10.57
N GLN A 142 -17.82 -5.30 10.27
CA GLN A 142 -17.15 -5.59 9.00
C GLN A 142 -18.09 -5.30 7.82
N MET A 143 -19.34 -5.74 7.88
CA MET A 143 -20.32 -5.49 6.82
C MET A 143 -20.73 -4.01 6.75
N GLN A 144 -20.92 -3.34 7.89
CA GLN A 144 -21.21 -1.89 7.93
C GLN A 144 -20.09 -1.08 7.28
N PHE A 145 -18.83 -1.37 7.61
CA PHE A 145 -17.69 -0.72 6.98
C PHE A 145 -17.55 -1.09 5.49
N GLY A 146 -17.88 -2.33 5.10
CA GLY A 146 -17.97 -2.74 3.71
C GLY A 146 -19.00 -1.91 2.92
N MET A 147 -20.19 -1.70 3.50
CA MET A 147 -21.25 -0.85 2.94
C MET A 147 -20.81 0.60 2.80
N HIS A 148 -20.00 1.11 3.74
CA HIS A 148 -19.35 2.42 3.60
C HIS A 148 -18.40 2.47 2.41
N VAL A 149 -17.48 1.50 2.29
CA VAL A 149 -16.48 1.46 1.23
C VAL A 149 -17.11 1.38 -0.16
N LEU A 150 -18.16 0.58 -0.30
CA LEU A 150 -18.79 0.28 -1.59
C LEU A 150 -20.01 1.16 -1.88
N GLY A 151 -20.49 1.96 -0.94
CA GLY A 151 -21.70 2.77 -1.10
C GLY A 151 -22.96 1.93 -1.24
N LEU A 152 -23.06 0.84 -0.49
CA LEU A 152 -24.19 -0.10 -0.52
C LEU A 152 -25.14 0.12 0.66
N ASP A 153 -26.40 -0.28 0.47
CA ASP A 153 -27.48 -0.15 1.46
C ASP A 153 -27.78 -1.46 2.22
N GLU A 154 -27.37 -2.61 1.66
CA GLU A 154 -27.60 -3.93 2.23
C GLU A 154 -26.38 -4.83 2.09
N TRP A 155 -26.31 -5.83 2.96
CA TRP A 155 -25.33 -6.92 2.92
C TRP A 155 -25.99 -8.28 3.24
N LEU A 156 -25.60 -9.32 2.52
CA LEU A 156 -25.98 -10.70 2.81
C LEU A 156 -24.95 -11.33 3.75
N TYR A 157 -25.35 -11.67 4.97
CA TYR A 157 -24.55 -12.46 5.89
C TYR A 157 -24.99 -13.92 5.81
N GLY A 158 -24.15 -14.78 5.22
CA GLY A 158 -24.41 -16.21 5.10
C GLY A 158 -23.50 -17.05 5.98
N TRP A 159 -23.98 -18.17 6.48
CA TRP A 159 -23.14 -19.09 7.24
C TRP A 159 -23.58 -20.55 7.11
N GLU A 160 -22.60 -21.43 7.24
CA GLU A 160 -22.79 -22.86 7.44
C GLU A 160 -22.24 -23.28 8.80
N VAL A 161 -22.66 -24.47 9.26
CA VAL A 161 -22.10 -25.13 10.44
C VAL A 161 -21.60 -26.52 10.04
N THR A 162 -20.34 -26.82 10.30
CA THR A 162 -19.70 -28.11 9.97
C THR A 162 -20.45 -29.29 10.60
N GLY A 163 -20.51 -30.42 9.88
CA GLY A 163 -21.05 -31.69 10.39
C GLY A 163 -20.32 -32.20 11.64
N ALA A 164 -20.99 -33.07 12.41
CA ALA A 164 -20.50 -33.57 13.70
C ALA A 164 -19.17 -34.35 13.62
N ASP A 165 -18.87 -34.93 12.46
CA ASP A 165 -17.64 -35.65 12.14
C ASP A 165 -16.52 -34.75 11.59
N GLY A 166 -16.76 -33.43 11.50
CA GLY A 166 -15.87 -32.48 10.85
C GLY A 166 -15.98 -32.48 9.32
N GLY A 167 -16.94 -33.23 8.75
CA GLY A 167 -17.26 -33.28 7.33
C GLY A 167 -18.13 -32.12 6.86
N ALA A 168 -18.62 -32.21 5.62
CA ALA A 168 -19.48 -31.19 5.02
C ALA A 168 -20.74 -30.90 5.88
N PRO A 169 -21.29 -29.68 5.82
CA PRO A 169 -22.58 -29.39 6.45
C PRO A 169 -23.67 -30.34 5.95
N THR A 170 -24.60 -30.67 6.83
CA THR A 170 -25.76 -31.52 6.51
C THR A 170 -27.05 -30.72 6.31
N GLU A 171 -27.00 -29.41 6.51
CA GLU A 171 -28.11 -28.47 6.38
C GLU A 171 -27.73 -27.37 5.38
N ASP A 172 -28.73 -26.78 4.73
CA ASP A 172 -28.54 -25.62 3.87
C ASP A 172 -27.93 -24.44 4.65
N PRO A 173 -27.10 -23.59 4.00
CA PRO A 173 -26.57 -22.41 4.66
C PRO A 173 -27.71 -21.50 5.10
N GLN A 174 -27.57 -20.97 6.31
CA GLN A 174 -28.50 -19.98 6.84
C GLN A 174 -27.99 -18.59 6.49
N PHE A 175 -28.90 -17.61 6.39
CA PHE A 175 -28.50 -16.24 6.06
C PHE A 175 -29.38 -15.19 6.76
N ARG A 176 -28.86 -13.96 6.80
CA ARG A 176 -29.58 -12.75 7.19
C ARG A 176 -29.21 -11.59 6.28
N ILE A 177 -30.16 -10.68 6.10
CA ILE A 177 -29.91 -9.40 5.45
C ILE A 177 -29.56 -8.39 6.51
N VAL A 178 -28.46 -7.67 6.29
CA VAL A 178 -27.98 -6.60 7.15
C VAL A 178 -28.25 -5.30 6.43
N GLU A 179 -29.03 -4.44 7.07
CA GLU A 179 -29.31 -3.10 6.56
C GLU A 179 -28.20 -2.13 6.99
N ARG A 180 -27.97 -1.11 6.15
CA ARG A 180 -27.04 -0.03 6.46
C ARG A 180 -27.45 0.72 7.72
N ASP A 181 -26.52 0.80 8.67
CA ASP A 181 -26.62 1.58 9.89
C ASP A 181 -25.62 2.74 9.82
N GLN A 182 -26.10 3.91 9.40
CA GLN A 182 -25.23 5.05 9.18
C GLN A 182 -24.56 5.53 10.47
N ALA A 183 -25.24 5.44 11.62
CA ALA A 183 -24.66 5.85 12.89
C ALA A 183 -23.47 4.96 13.27
N ARG A 184 -23.62 3.64 13.10
CA ARG A 184 -22.50 2.71 13.32
C ARG A 184 -21.36 2.91 12.33
N ILE A 185 -21.69 3.17 11.05
CA ILE A 185 -20.69 3.48 10.03
C ILE A 185 -19.86 4.71 10.42
N ASP A 186 -20.50 5.77 10.89
CA ASP A 186 -19.81 7.01 11.28
C ASP A 186 -18.81 6.75 12.43
N GLU A 187 -19.18 5.90 13.40
CA GLU A 187 -18.27 5.48 14.48
C GLU A 187 -17.07 4.69 13.96
N LEU A 188 -17.29 3.74 13.05
CA LEU A 188 -16.23 2.91 12.47
C LEU A 188 -15.29 3.74 11.58
N VAL A 189 -15.84 4.67 10.79
CA VAL A 189 -15.07 5.63 9.99
C VAL A 189 -14.22 6.51 10.88
N ALA A 190 -14.77 7.04 11.98
CA ALA A 190 -14.00 7.84 12.94
C ALA A 190 -12.85 7.04 13.58
N ALA A 191 -13.07 5.77 13.91
CA ALA A 191 -12.03 4.90 14.44
C ALA A 191 -10.92 4.63 13.40
N ALA A 192 -11.29 4.40 12.14
CA ALA A 192 -10.35 4.21 11.03
C ALA A 192 -9.51 5.48 10.77
N ASP A 193 -10.15 6.64 10.67
CA ASP A 193 -9.48 7.91 10.45
C ASP A 193 -8.56 8.29 11.61
N ALA A 194 -8.96 8.02 12.86
CA ALA A 194 -8.10 8.25 14.04
C ALA A 194 -6.83 7.38 14.00
N PHE A 195 -6.96 6.10 13.64
CA PHE A 195 -5.81 5.21 13.48
C PHE A 195 -4.88 5.66 12.34
N LEU A 196 -5.44 6.03 11.19
CA LEU A 196 -4.67 6.52 10.04
C LEU A 196 -3.96 7.84 10.37
N GLY A 197 -4.62 8.76 11.09
CA GLY A 197 -3.99 9.98 11.58
C GLY A 197 -2.82 9.69 12.53
N TRP A 198 -2.99 8.74 13.45
CA TRP A 198 -1.92 8.28 14.34
C TRP A 198 -0.71 7.69 13.58
N ILE A 199 -0.93 6.98 12.47
CA ILE A 199 0.14 6.53 11.57
C ILE A 199 0.79 7.71 10.85
N ASP A 200 0.00 8.62 10.28
CA ASP A 200 0.50 9.74 9.48
C ASP A 200 1.36 10.71 10.30
N ASP A 201 1.01 10.89 11.57
CA ASP A 201 1.77 11.65 12.56
C ASP A 201 3.07 10.94 13.00
N GLY A 202 3.34 9.77 12.43
CA GLY A 202 4.51 8.95 12.71
C GLY A 202 4.35 8.21 14.01
N ALA A 203 3.42 7.26 14.03
CA ALA A 203 3.12 6.35 15.14
C ALA A 203 4.35 6.10 16.06
N PRO A 204 4.28 6.46 17.35
CA PRO A 204 5.42 6.38 18.23
C PRO A 204 5.82 4.93 18.47
N VAL A 205 7.11 4.65 18.36
CA VAL A 205 7.68 3.40 18.89
C VAL A 205 7.87 3.59 20.39
N GLU A 206 7.30 2.71 21.21
CA GLU A 206 7.37 2.84 22.67
C GLU A 206 8.82 2.78 23.18
N GLN A 207 9.62 1.85 22.67
CA GLN A 207 11.01 1.66 23.06
C GLN A 207 11.85 1.18 21.88
N ILE A 208 13.09 1.66 21.81
CA ILE A 208 14.11 1.14 20.89
C ILE A 208 15.25 0.56 21.72
N SER A 209 16.03 -0.35 21.13
CA SER A 209 17.11 -0.98 21.87
C SER A 209 18.21 0.04 22.22
N PRO A 210 18.88 -0.10 23.38
CA PRO A 210 19.99 0.79 23.76
C PRO A 210 21.10 0.83 22.70
N GLU A 211 21.33 -0.28 22.00
CA GLU A 211 22.31 -0.37 20.91
C GLU A 211 21.91 0.50 19.72
N LEU A 212 20.62 0.52 19.36
CA LEU A 212 20.10 1.36 18.29
C LEU A 212 20.17 2.84 18.65
N GLU A 213 19.90 3.20 19.91
CA GLU A 213 20.09 4.55 20.42
C GLU A 213 21.54 5.00 20.31
N ALA A 214 22.48 4.19 20.80
CA ALA A 214 23.91 4.47 20.73
C ALA A 214 24.41 4.59 19.27
N ALA A 215 23.92 3.72 18.38
CA ALA A 215 24.23 3.77 16.96
C ALA A 215 23.72 5.06 16.30
N LYS A 216 22.48 5.47 16.60
CA LYS A 216 21.89 6.73 16.08
C LYS A 216 22.68 7.95 16.53
N VAL A 217 23.10 8.01 17.80
CA VAL A 217 23.93 9.09 18.32
C VAL A 217 25.27 9.16 17.59
N SER A 218 25.92 8.01 17.38
CA SER A 218 27.20 7.90 16.67
C SER A 218 27.08 8.32 15.20
N MET A 219 25.99 7.93 14.53
CA MET A 219 25.70 8.33 13.15
C MET A 219 25.54 9.85 13.04
N ILE A 220 24.74 10.48 13.90
CA ILE A 220 24.54 11.94 13.89
C ILE A 220 25.85 12.68 14.16
N ALA A 221 26.69 12.17 15.06
CA ALA A 221 28.02 12.74 15.31
C ALA A 221 28.91 12.66 14.06
N ALA A 222 28.95 11.52 13.38
CA ALA A 222 29.71 11.33 12.14
C ALA A 222 29.21 12.25 11.01
N GLU A 223 27.89 12.40 10.85
CA GLU A 223 27.30 13.32 9.87
C GLU A 223 27.69 14.78 10.13
N ARG A 224 27.70 15.20 11.40
CA ARG A 224 28.15 16.55 11.78
C ARG A 224 29.61 16.77 11.43
N VAL A 225 30.47 15.78 11.68
CA VAL A 225 31.89 15.82 11.31
C VAL A 225 32.05 15.88 9.78
N ALA A 226 31.33 15.04 9.04
CA ALA A 226 31.38 15.04 7.57
C ALA A 226 30.92 16.38 6.97
N LYS A 227 29.83 16.95 7.50
CA LYS A 227 29.34 18.27 7.08
C LYS A 227 30.35 19.38 7.36
N ALA A 228 30.99 19.33 8.53
CA ALA A 228 32.06 20.28 8.88
C ALA A 228 33.29 20.11 7.97
N ALA A 229 33.68 18.86 7.67
CA ALA A 229 34.77 18.55 6.77
C ALA A 229 34.50 19.00 5.33
N GLU A 230 33.28 18.81 4.80
CA GLU A 230 32.92 19.30 3.46
C GLU A 230 32.92 20.84 3.43
N ALA A 231 32.41 21.50 4.47
CA ALA A 231 32.50 22.96 4.58
C ALA A 231 33.95 23.45 4.62
N ALA A 232 34.82 22.78 5.39
CA ALA A 232 36.24 23.09 5.45
C ALA A 232 36.95 22.84 4.11
N LYS A 233 36.61 21.76 3.39
CA LYS A 233 37.10 21.45 2.05
C LYS A 233 36.69 22.51 1.04
N VAL A 234 35.43 22.98 1.07
CA VAL A 234 34.96 24.07 0.19
C VAL A 234 35.74 25.36 0.48
N ALA A 235 35.94 25.70 1.77
CA ALA A 235 36.71 26.87 2.16
C ALA A 235 38.18 26.78 1.72
N ALA A 236 38.85 25.66 2.00
CA ALA A 236 40.23 25.40 1.61
C ALA A 236 40.39 25.42 0.08
N ARG A 237 39.43 24.86 -0.66
CA ARG A 237 39.44 24.92 -2.13
C ARG A 237 39.30 26.35 -2.65
N ALA A 238 38.46 27.17 -2.02
CA ALA A 238 38.29 28.57 -2.40
C ALA A 238 39.57 29.37 -2.13
N GLU A 239 40.18 29.22 -0.96
CA GLU A 239 41.46 29.86 -0.60
C GLU A 239 42.58 29.44 -1.56
N PHE A 240 42.73 28.13 -1.79
CA PHE A 240 43.69 27.61 -2.75
C PHE A 240 43.47 28.17 -4.16
N THR A 241 42.23 28.23 -4.64
CA THR A 241 41.92 28.78 -5.97
C THR A 241 42.29 30.26 -6.05
N ALA A 242 42.05 31.04 -4.99
CA ALA A 242 42.41 32.46 -4.95
C ALA A 242 43.93 32.68 -4.98
N LEU A 243 44.69 31.88 -4.22
CA LEU A 243 46.16 31.93 -4.24
C LEU A 243 46.72 31.48 -5.59
N LEU A 244 46.16 30.43 -6.19
CA LEU A 244 46.55 29.95 -7.51
C LEU A 244 46.33 31.02 -8.59
N GLU A 245 45.21 31.74 -8.54
CA GLU A 245 44.93 32.84 -9.47
C GLU A 245 45.88 34.03 -9.27
N ALA A 246 46.24 34.34 -8.02
CA ALA A 246 47.18 35.42 -7.72
C ALA A 246 48.60 35.11 -8.22
N GLU A 247 49.07 33.87 -8.08
CA GLU A 247 50.40 33.45 -8.52
C GLU A 247 50.44 33.14 -10.03
N PHE A 248 49.35 32.62 -10.59
CA PHE A 248 49.22 32.23 -12.00
C PHE A 248 47.95 32.82 -12.61
N PRO A 249 47.96 34.09 -13.08
CA PRO A 249 46.76 34.78 -13.57
C PRO A 249 46.05 34.12 -14.76
N ASP A 250 46.76 33.30 -15.53
CA ASP A 250 46.19 32.52 -16.65
C ASP A 250 45.72 31.11 -16.26
N ALA A 251 45.84 30.71 -14.98
CA ALA A 251 45.40 29.40 -14.48
C ALA A 251 43.89 29.19 -14.64
N MET A 252 43.10 30.26 -14.54
CA MET A 252 41.64 30.17 -14.73
C MET A 252 41.24 30.00 -16.21
N LYS A 253 42.07 30.46 -17.15
CA LYS A 253 41.85 30.23 -18.60
C LYS A 253 42.35 28.86 -19.06
N THR A 254 43.47 28.42 -18.49
CA THR A 254 44.08 27.14 -18.82
C THR A 254 43.44 25.98 -18.05
N GLY A 255 42.74 26.20 -16.94
CA GLY A 255 42.18 25.15 -16.11
C GLY A 255 43.25 24.40 -15.31
N TRP A 256 42.85 23.81 -14.18
CA TRP A 256 43.76 23.10 -13.30
C TRP A 256 43.14 21.83 -12.72
N LYS A 257 44.00 20.89 -12.35
CA LYS A 257 43.64 19.67 -11.62
C LYS A 257 44.63 19.41 -10.48
N HIS A 258 44.15 18.74 -9.44
CA HIS A 258 45.02 18.22 -8.39
C HIS A 258 45.94 17.15 -8.99
N GLY A 259 47.23 17.21 -8.66
CA GLY A 259 48.18 16.11 -8.87
C GLY A 259 48.21 15.20 -7.66
N ASP A 260 49.41 14.94 -7.14
CA ASP A 260 49.62 14.39 -5.80
C ASP A 260 49.56 15.48 -4.71
N ASP A 261 49.84 15.11 -3.46
CA ASP A 261 49.79 16.01 -2.29
C ASP A 261 50.71 17.25 -2.40
N SER A 262 51.61 17.28 -3.39
CA SER A 262 52.61 18.35 -3.58
C SER A 262 52.52 19.07 -4.92
N THR A 263 51.60 18.68 -5.80
CA THR A 263 51.59 19.14 -7.19
C THR A 263 50.23 19.66 -7.66
N VAL A 264 50.30 20.77 -8.41
CA VAL A 264 49.16 21.36 -9.11
C VAL A 264 49.47 21.32 -10.59
N ILE A 265 48.57 20.75 -11.39
CA ILE A 265 48.78 20.61 -12.83
C ILE A 265 47.86 21.61 -13.54
N LEU A 266 48.46 22.60 -14.22
CA LEU A 266 47.77 23.47 -15.15
C LEU A 266 47.60 22.73 -16.48
N ALA A 267 46.36 22.52 -16.92
CA ALA A 267 46.05 21.73 -18.10
C ALA A 267 44.81 22.23 -18.80
N ARG A 268 44.95 22.56 -20.10
CA ARG A 268 43.84 23.03 -20.96
C ARG A 268 42.60 22.16 -20.78
N PRO A 269 41.40 22.73 -20.62
CA PRO A 269 40.19 21.94 -20.45
C PRO A 269 40.00 21.02 -21.65
N GLY A 270 39.72 19.75 -21.39
CA GLY A 270 39.41 18.79 -22.44
C GLY A 270 38.16 19.25 -23.21
N ARG A 271 38.18 19.13 -24.54
CA ARG A 271 36.99 19.39 -25.36
C ARG A 271 35.97 18.29 -25.09
N ARG A 272 34.82 18.66 -24.51
CA ARG A 272 33.65 17.77 -24.44
C ARG A 272 32.80 18.01 -25.69
N VAL A 273 32.53 16.96 -26.44
CA VAL A 273 31.60 17.00 -27.57
C VAL A 273 30.30 16.36 -27.10
N GLY A 274 29.23 17.16 -27.06
CA GLY A 274 27.86 16.68 -26.91
C GLY A 274 27.14 16.69 -28.25
N ILE A 275 25.99 16.04 -28.31
CA ILE A 275 25.09 16.15 -29.46
C ILE A 275 24.39 17.51 -29.36
N ASP A 276 24.54 18.34 -30.38
CA ASP A 276 23.72 19.52 -30.56
C ASP A 276 22.42 19.10 -31.26
N GLU A 277 21.43 18.66 -30.47
CA GLU A 277 20.15 18.20 -31.01
C GLU A 277 19.42 19.30 -31.79
N SER A 278 19.58 20.57 -31.38
CA SER A 278 18.97 21.70 -32.09
C SER A 278 19.63 21.94 -33.45
N GLY A 279 20.96 21.89 -33.50
CA GLY A 279 21.71 21.96 -34.75
C GLY A 279 21.43 20.78 -35.68
N TRP A 280 21.34 19.56 -35.14
CA TRP A 280 21.03 18.36 -35.91
C TRP A 280 19.61 18.40 -36.48
N ALA A 281 18.62 18.79 -35.68
CA ALA A 281 17.24 18.95 -36.14
C ALA A 281 17.11 20.00 -37.27
N ALA A 282 17.91 21.06 -37.22
CA ALA A 282 17.90 22.11 -38.25
C ALA A 282 18.62 21.69 -39.54
N ALA A 283 19.73 20.94 -39.44
CA ALA A 283 20.54 20.52 -40.59
C ALA A 283 19.97 19.28 -41.29
N GLU A 284 19.44 18.32 -40.53
CA GLU A 284 19.00 17.02 -41.02
C GLU A 284 17.64 16.63 -40.40
N PRO A 285 16.56 17.34 -40.76
CA PRO A 285 15.26 17.22 -40.10
C PRO A 285 14.65 15.81 -40.21
N ILE A 286 14.88 15.10 -41.31
CA ILE A 286 14.36 13.74 -41.53
C ILE A 286 15.06 12.74 -40.59
N ALA A 287 16.39 12.77 -40.55
CA ALA A 287 17.17 11.86 -39.70
C ALA A 287 16.90 12.09 -38.20
N PHE A 288 16.73 13.35 -37.80
CA PHE A 288 16.35 13.69 -36.42
C PHE A 288 14.93 13.21 -36.07
N ALA A 289 13.96 13.33 -36.99
CA ALA A 289 12.61 12.83 -36.78
C ALA A 289 12.56 11.30 -36.64
N ASP A 290 13.37 10.56 -37.40
CA ASP A 290 13.50 9.10 -37.28
C ASP A 290 14.11 8.70 -35.92
N PHE A 291 15.13 9.44 -35.47
CA PHE A 291 15.72 9.26 -34.14
C PHE A 291 14.70 9.52 -33.02
N ASP A 292 13.93 10.61 -33.11
CA ASP A 292 12.93 10.96 -32.10
C ASP A 292 11.78 9.93 -32.06
N THR A 293 11.36 9.46 -33.23
CA THR A 293 10.36 8.38 -33.35
C THR A 293 10.85 7.09 -32.70
N THR A 294 12.11 6.71 -32.95
CA THR A 294 12.71 5.52 -32.35
C THR A 294 12.82 5.67 -30.83
N ARG A 295 13.23 6.84 -30.34
CA ARG A 295 13.32 7.17 -28.91
C ARG A 295 11.94 7.08 -28.23
N ALA A 296 10.89 7.60 -28.88
CA ALA A 296 9.52 7.48 -28.39
C ALA A 296 9.04 6.02 -28.34
N ALA A 297 9.36 5.22 -29.36
CA ALA A 297 9.00 3.80 -29.39
C ALA A 297 9.71 2.98 -28.29
N VAL A 298 10.99 3.27 -28.03
CA VAL A 298 11.73 2.68 -26.90
C VAL A 298 11.06 3.03 -25.57
N LYS A 299 10.75 4.31 -25.35
CA LYS A 299 10.07 4.76 -24.13
C LYS A 299 8.72 4.06 -23.92
N ALA A 300 7.91 3.95 -24.97
CA ALA A 300 6.62 3.24 -24.89
C ALA A 300 6.82 1.75 -24.56
N THR A 301 7.86 1.12 -25.11
CA THR A 301 8.21 -0.27 -24.80
C THR A 301 8.66 -0.41 -23.34
N GLU A 302 9.46 0.52 -22.83
CA GLU A 302 9.88 0.57 -21.42
C GLU A 302 8.69 0.75 -20.47
N GLU A 303 7.68 1.56 -20.82
CA GLU A 303 6.45 1.74 -20.04
C GLU A 303 5.63 0.44 -19.95
N VAL A 304 5.50 -0.30 -21.06
CA VAL A 304 4.87 -1.64 -21.07
C VAL A 304 5.69 -2.63 -20.25
N ALA A 305 7.02 -2.64 -20.42
CA ALA A 305 7.91 -3.53 -19.68
C ALA A 305 7.87 -3.25 -18.17
N ALA A 306 7.78 -2.00 -17.74
CA ALA A 306 7.63 -1.63 -16.34
C ALA A 306 6.33 -2.18 -15.73
N THR A 307 5.27 -2.31 -16.53
CA THR A 307 3.99 -2.88 -16.12
C THR A 307 4.05 -4.41 -16.02
N LEU A 308 4.71 -5.07 -16.98
CA LEU A 308 4.77 -6.55 -17.05
C LEU A 308 5.87 -7.16 -16.19
N TYR A 309 6.96 -6.41 -15.95
CA TYR A 309 8.16 -6.88 -15.25
C TYR A 309 8.60 -5.85 -14.20
N PRO A 310 7.75 -5.52 -13.21
CA PRO A 310 8.05 -4.47 -12.26
C PRO A 310 9.23 -4.86 -11.38
N LYS A 311 10.19 -3.93 -11.26
CA LYS A 311 11.17 -3.93 -10.16
C LYS A 311 10.74 -2.86 -9.17
N VAL A 312 10.00 -3.27 -8.13
CA VAL A 312 9.48 -2.36 -7.12
C VAL A 312 10.64 -1.82 -6.29
N THR A 313 10.76 -0.49 -6.23
CA THR A 313 11.63 0.23 -5.31
C THR A 313 10.79 1.22 -4.53
N TYR A 314 10.76 1.08 -3.21
CA TYR A 314 9.92 1.90 -2.33
C TYR A 314 10.56 3.27 -2.17
N ALA A 315 10.00 4.30 -2.83
CA ALA A 315 10.55 5.65 -2.81
C ALA A 315 10.20 6.41 -1.52
N LYS A 316 9.07 6.09 -0.86
CA LYS A 316 8.65 6.65 0.43
C LYS A 316 7.79 5.61 1.19
N PRO A 317 7.94 5.46 2.51
CA PRO A 317 7.13 4.51 3.26
C PRO A 317 5.69 5.03 3.40
N ALA A 318 4.72 4.18 3.02
CA ALA A 318 3.29 4.45 3.20
C ALA A 318 2.89 4.46 4.69
N LEU A 319 3.62 3.71 5.52
CA LEU A 319 3.45 3.63 6.97
C LEU A 319 4.65 4.26 7.66
N ARG A 320 4.41 5.20 8.59
CA ARG A 320 5.48 5.93 9.29
C ARG A 320 5.46 5.61 10.77
N ILE A 321 6.66 5.41 11.33
CA ILE A 321 6.88 5.30 12.77
C ILE A 321 7.89 6.36 13.21
N THR A 322 7.67 6.97 14.36
CA THR A 322 8.63 7.89 14.97
C THR A 322 9.35 7.19 16.10
N LEU A 323 10.68 7.11 16.00
CA LEU A 323 11.51 6.64 17.09
C LEU A 323 11.43 7.63 18.27
N PRO A 324 11.44 7.16 19.52
CA PRO A 324 11.40 8.04 20.67
C PRO A 324 12.56 9.04 20.61
N LYS A 325 12.33 10.24 21.15
CA LYS A 325 13.40 11.22 21.30
C LYS A 325 14.43 10.62 22.25
N ALA A 326 15.69 10.57 21.83
CA ALA A 326 16.77 10.22 22.74
C ALA A 326 16.70 11.16 23.94
N VAL A 327 16.62 10.60 25.14
CA VAL A 327 16.71 11.38 26.37
C VAL A 327 18.09 12.03 26.33
N SER A 328 18.14 13.36 26.27
CA SER A 328 19.42 14.06 26.38
C SER A 328 20.01 13.70 27.74
N ALA A 329 21.10 12.95 27.74
CA ALA A 329 21.95 12.79 28.92
C ALA A 329 22.58 14.13 29.30
#